data_AF-A0A847CJW0-F1
#
_entry.id   AF-A0A847CJW0-F1
#
_cell.length_a   1.000
_cell.length_b   1.000
_cell.length_c   1.000
_cell.angle_alpha   90.00
_cell.angle_beta   90.00
_cell.angle_gamma   90.00
#
_symmetry.space_group_name_H-M   'P 1'
#
loop_
_entity.id
_entity.type
_entity.pdbx_description
1 polymer ?
#
loop_
_entity_poly.entity_id
_entity_poly.type
_entity_poly.pdbx_seq_one_letter_code
_entity_poly.pdbx_strand_id
1 'polypeptide(L)'
;MLSGKQKRYLRSLGVNEKAIIHVGKEGMSYNLVDSTKNALNARELVKVSVLKSYDEDLDTLAFDLAMHTKSIVVQQIGRTILLYKQARTPKILLP
;
A
#
# COMPACT_ATOMS: atom_id res chain seq x y z
N MET A 1 6.19 -14.56 -1.32
CA MET A 1 4.93 -14.35 -2.06
C MET A 1 3.76 -14.66 -1.14
N LEU A 2 2.67 -13.87 -1.19
CA LEU A 2 1.44 -14.15 -0.45
C LEU A 2 0.56 -15.15 -1.21
N SER A 3 -0.11 -16.07 -0.50
CA SER A 3 -1.06 -16.99 -1.10
C SER A 3 -2.34 -16.25 -1.55
N GLY A 4 -3.11 -16.86 -2.46
CA GLY A 4 -4.39 -16.29 -2.91
C GLY A 4 -5.38 -16.06 -1.76
N LYS A 5 -5.38 -16.96 -0.77
CA LYS A 5 -6.21 -16.86 0.44
C LYS A 5 -5.79 -15.67 1.31
N GLN A 6 -4.48 -15.50 1.51
CA GLN A 6 -3.90 -14.38 2.27
C GLN A 6 -4.19 -13.04 1.58
N LYS A 7 -4.01 -12.95 0.25
CA LYS A 7 -4.36 -11.74 -0.51
C LYS A 7 -5.85 -11.42 -0.39
N ARG A 8 -6.75 -12.42 -0.45
CA ARG A 8 -8.19 -12.19 -0.29
C ARG A 8 -8.53 -11.66 1.11
N TYR A 9 -7.91 -12.22 2.14
CA TYR A 9 -8.09 -11.76 3.52
C TYR A 9 -7.61 -10.31 3.71
N LEU A 10 -6.41 -9.97 3.22
CA LEU A 10 -5.89 -8.61 3.28
C LEU A 10 -6.76 -7.62 2.49
N ARG A 11 -7.31 -8.04 1.34
CA ARG A 11 -8.26 -7.22 0.59
C ARG A 11 -9.52 -6.94 1.40
N SER A 12 -10.10 -7.95 2.07
CA SER A 12 -11.30 -7.73 2.88
C SER A 12 -11.06 -6.76 4.04
N LEU A 13 -9.87 -6.79 4.66
CA LEU A 13 -9.47 -5.81 5.66
C LEU A 13 -9.33 -4.41 5.04
N GLY A 14 -8.70 -4.34 3.87
CA GLY A 14 -8.45 -3.08 3.17
C GLY A 14 -9.69 -2.38 2.65
N VAL A 15 -10.83 -3.05 2.42
CA VAL A 15 -12.05 -2.40 1.90
C VAL A 15 -12.53 -1.28 2.83
N ASN A 16 -12.62 -1.54 4.12
CA ASN A 16 -13.15 -0.60 5.11
C ASN A 16 -12.13 0.45 5.58
N GLU A 17 -10.85 0.27 5.24
CA GLU A 17 -9.79 1.20 5.64
C GLU A 17 -9.84 2.50 4.86
N LYS A 18 -9.59 3.62 5.52
CA LYS A 18 -9.43 4.91 4.85
C LYS A 18 -8.01 5.03 4.30
N ALA A 19 -7.86 5.69 3.16
CA ALA A 19 -6.53 6.06 2.69
C ALA A 19 -5.94 7.10 3.65
N ILE A 20 -4.78 6.78 4.22
CA ILE A 20 -4.04 7.70 5.12
C ILE A 20 -2.80 8.28 4.43
N ILE A 21 -2.45 7.74 3.26
CA ILE A 21 -1.39 8.23 2.40
C ILE A 21 -2.01 8.74 1.10
N HIS A 22 -1.57 9.91 0.65
CA HIS A 22 -2.02 10.56 -0.57
C HIS A 22 -0.83 10.87 -1.47
N VAL A 23 -0.89 10.42 -2.72
CA VAL A 23 0.11 10.71 -3.75
C VAL A 23 -0.35 11.92 -4.54
N GLY A 24 0.51 12.94 -4.57
CA GLY A 24 0.28 14.20 -5.26
C GLY A 24 0.54 14.12 -6.77
N LYS A 25 0.56 15.28 -7.43
CA LYS A 25 0.89 15.39 -8.86
C LYS A 25 2.31 14.91 -9.17
N GLU A 26 3.27 15.23 -8.30
CA GLU A 26 4.69 14.88 -8.47
C GLU A 26 4.98 13.38 -8.27
N GLY A 27 3.97 12.58 -7.91
CA GLY A 27 4.14 11.14 -7.74
C GLY A 27 5.01 10.80 -6.54
N MET A 28 6.12 10.12 -6.80
CA MET A 28 6.98 9.56 -5.77
C MET A 28 7.94 10.61 -5.19
N SER A 29 8.02 10.66 -3.86
CA SER A 29 9.01 11.50 -3.16
C SER A 29 9.57 10.76 -1.96
N TYR A 30 10.73 11.21 -1.46
CA TYR A 30 11.33 10.65 -0.26
C TYR A 30 10.36 10.69 0.94
N ASN A 31 9.66 11.81 1.11
CA ASN A 31 8.69 12.00 2.18
C ASN A 31 7.50 11.04 2.06
N LEU A 32 7.02 10.79 0.83
CA LEU A 32 5.95 9.82 0.58
C LEU A 32 6.40 8.42 0.98
N VAL A 33 7.59 8.01 0.54
CA VAL A 33 8.15 6.68 0.85
C VAL A 33 8.33 6.51 2.35
N ASP A 34 8.89 7.51 3.03
CA ASP A 34 9.12 7.46 4.47
C ASP A 34 7.80 7.41 5.27
N SER A 35 6.84 8.27 4.93
CA SER A 35 5.51 8.26 5.53
C SER A 35 4.80 6.92 5.33
N THR A 36 4.91 6.35 4.13
CA THR A 36 4.34 5.03 3.82
C THR A 36 5.03 3.93 4.61
N LYS A 37 6.37 3.96 4.75
CA LYS A 37 7.12 3.02 5.60
C LYS A 37 6.66 3.09 7.06
N ASN A 38 6.54 4.29 7.61
CA ASN A 38 6.11 4.50 9.00
C ASN A 38 4.69 3.99 9.22
N ALA A 39 3.78 4.29 8.30
CA ALA A 39 2.41 3.78 8.33
C ALA A 39 2.37 2.24 8.25
N LEU A 40 3.15 1.63 7.36
CA LEU A 40 3.24 0.18 7.21
C LEU A 40 3.85 -0.49 8.45
N ASN A 41 4.87 0.09 9.06
CA ASN A 41 5.44 -0.46 10.30
C ASN A 41 4.42 -0.39 11.47
N ALA A 42 3.56 0.62 11.49
CA ALA A 42 2.56 0.80 12.53
C ALA A 42 1.32 -0.09 12.33
N ARG A 43 0.87 -0.30 11.10
CA ARG A 43 -0.44 -0.92 10.79
C ARG A 43 -0.37 -2.21 9.98
N GLU A 44 0.78 -2.54 9.41
CA GLU A 44 1.05 -3.62 8.46
C GLU A 44 0.29 -3.53 7.13
N LEU A 45 -0.91 -2.96 7.12
CA LEU A 45 -1.76 -2.74 5.94
C LEU A 45 -2.03 -1.24 5.79
N VAL A 46 -1.73 -0.69 4.62
CA VAL A 46 -1.91 0.74 4.33
C VAL A 46 -2.60 0.92 2.99
N LYS A 47 -3.66 1.73 3.00
CA LYS A 47 -4.32 2.22 1.79
C LYS A 47 -3.71 3.55 1.39
N VAL A 48 -3.23 3.61 0.15
CA VAL A 48 -2.67 4.79 -0.51
C VAL A 48 -3.69 5.23 -1.57
N SER A 49 -3.96 6.53 -1.66
CA SER A 49 -4.79 7.10 -2.72
C SER A 49 -3.96 8.03 -3.58
N VAL A 50 -4.26 8.08 -4.88
CA VAL A 50 -3.52 8.87 -5.86
C VAL A 50 -4.43 9.97 -6.41
N LEU A 51 -4.00 11.22 -6.31
CA LEU A 51 -4.78 12.37 -6.81
C LEU A 51 -4.97 12.27 -8.31
N LYS A 52 -6.13 12.70 -8.83
CA LYS A 52 -6.47 12.65 -10.27
C LYS A 52 -5.48 13.40 -11.17
N SER A 53 -4.71 14.34 -10.63
CA SER A 53 -3.69 15.10 -11.33
C SER A 53 -2.42 14.33 -11.65
N TYR A 54 -2.22 13.15 -11.05
CA TYR A 54 -1.14 12.24 -11.43
C TYR A 54 -1.56 11.50 -12.70
N ASP A 55 -0.81 11.75 -13.77
CA ASP A 55 -1.06 11.36 -15.16
C ASP A 55 -0.15 10.23 -15.66
N GLU A 56 0.79 9.79 -14.82
CA GLU A 56 1.64 8.62 -15.08
C GLU A 56 0.96 7.30 -14.70
N ASP A 57 1.65 6.19 -14.98
CA ASP A 57 1.16 4.84 -14.71
C ASP A 57 1.08 4.53 -13.21
N LEU A 58 -0.11 4.08 -12.79
CA LEU A 58 -0.40 3.69 -11.41
C LEU A 58 0.24 2.34 -11.05
N ASP A 59 0.36 1.43 -12.02
CA ASP A 59 0.98 0.13 -11.78
C ASP A 59 2.46 0.33 -11.44
N THR A 60 3.17 1.09 -12.28
CA THR A 60 4.57 1.49 -12.03
C THR A 60 4.74 2.15 -10.66
N LEU A 61 3.90 3.14 -10.31
CA LEU A 61 3.91 3.78 -8.99
C LEU A 61 3.72 2.79 -7.84
N ALA A 62 2.77 1.86 -7.98
CA ALA A 62 2.48 0.87 -6.96
C ALA A 62 3.66 -0.08 -6.75
N PHE A 63 4.28 -0.54 -7.84
CA PHE A 63 5.46 -1.41 -7.80
C PHE A 63 6.66 -0.70 -7.17
N ASP A 64 6.94 0.53 -7.58
CA ASP A 64 8.08 1.27 -7.05
C ASP A 64 7.88 1.59 -5.56
N LEU A 65 6.69 2.05 -5.18
CA LEU A 65 6.38 2.33 -3.78
C LEU A 65 6.51 1.05 -2.94
N ALA A 66 6.06 -0.10 -3.46
CA ALA A 66 6.24 -1.39 -2.80
C ALA A 66 7.72 -1.78 -2.65
N MET A 67 8.53 -1.60 -3.71
CA MET A 67 9.96 -1.87 -3.68
C MET A 67 10.68 -0.99 -2.64
N HIS A 68 10.46 0.32 -2.67
CA HIS A 68 11.10 1.25 -1.75
C HIS A 68 10.69 1.05 -0.30
N THR A 69 9.44 0.64 -0.04
CA THR A 69 8.92 0.36 1.31
C THR A 69 9.19 -1.06 1.81
N LYS A 70 9.72 -1.94 0.93
CA LYS A 70 9.85 -3.39 1.17
C LYS A 70 8.50 -4.01 1.56
N SER A 71 7.46 -3.65 0.82
CA SER A 71 6.10 -4.12 1.01
C SER A 71 5.60 -4.85 -0.24
N ILE A 72 4.38 -5.36 -0.17
CA ILE A 72 3.74 -6.13 -1.23
C ILE A 72 2.47 -5.40 -1.65
N VAL A 73 2.29 -5.21 -2.96
CA VAL A 73 1.02 -4.77 -3.52
C VAL A 73 0.00 -5.88 -3.37
N VAL A 74 -0.99 -5.65 -2.50
CA VAL A 74 -2.10 -6.59 -2.28
C VAL A 74 -3.14 -6.43 -3.38
N GLN A 75 -3.46 -5.17 -3.70
CA GLN A 75 -4.49 -4.82 -4.66
C GLN A 75 -4.32 -3.38 -5.14
N GLN A 76 -4.73 -3.14 -6.37
CA GLN A 76 -4.98 -1.80 -6.93
C GLN A 76 -6.43 -1.75 -7.43
N ILE A 77 -7.20 -0.75 -7.00
CA ILE A 77 -8.55 -0.49 -7.48
C ILE A 77 -8.68 0.99 -7.78
N GLY A 78 -9.00 1.32 -9.04
CA GLY A 78 -9.12 2.71 -9.48
C GLY A 78 -7.84 3.48 -9.18
N ARG A 79 -7.94 4.53 -8.36
CA ARG A 79 -6.79 5.34 -7.93
C ARG A 79 -6.31 5.03 -6.50
N THR A 80 -6.60 3.84 -6.01
CA THR A 80 -6.17 3.40 -4.68
C THR A 80 -5.31 2.15 -4.76
N ILE A 81 -4.25 2.13 -3.96
CA ILE A 81 -3.27 1.06 -3.86
C ILE A 81 -3.29 0.56 -2.42
N LEU A 82 -3.39 -0.76 -2.25
CA LEU A 82 -3.35 -1.42 -0.95
C LEU A 82 -2.00 -2.13 -0.80
N LEU A 83 -1.21 -1.68 0.17
CA LEU A 83 0.12 -2.21 0.47
C LEU A 83 0.11 -2.98 1.78
N TYR A 84 0.83 -4.09 1.81
CA TYR A 84 1.03 -4.89 3.02
C TYR A 84 2.51 -5.15 3.28
N LYS A 85 2.91 -5.01 4.54
CA LYS A 85 4.23 -5.40 5.03
C LYS A 85 4.09 -6.12 6.35
N GLN A 86 4.57 -7.35 6.41
CA GLN A 86 4.60 -8.13 7.63
C GLN A 86 5.57 -7.48 8.64
N ALA A 87 5.09 -7.20 9.85
CA ALA A 87 5.93 -6.77 10.96
C ALA A 87 6.65 -7.95 11.60
N ARG A 88 7.71 -7.66 12.37
CA ARG A 88 8.42 -8.67 13.16
C ARG A 88 7.50 -9.35 14.18
N THR A 89 6.59 -8.57 14.75
CA THR A 89 5.50 -9.05 15.62
C THR A 89 4.19 -8.83 14.88
N PRO A 90 3.61 -9.88 14.25
CA PRO A 90 2.44 -9.72 13.39
C PRO A 90 1.23 -9.24 14.17
N LYS A 91 0.59 -8.16 13.71
CA LYS A 91 -0.72 -7.70 14.21
C LYS A 91 -1.86 -8.33 13.43
N ILE A 92 -1.65 -8.56 12.13
CA ILE A 92 -2.56 -9.23 11.22
C ILE A 92 -2.14 -10.70 11.11
N LEU A 93 -2.98 -11.59 11.64
CA LEU A 93 -2.81 -13.03 11.50
C LEU A 93 -3.30 -13.47 10.12
N LEU A 94 -2.37 -13.91 9.27
CA LEU A 94 -2.67 -14.37 7.93
C LEU A 94 -3.16 -15.83 7.94
N PRO A 95 -4.27 -16.16 7.24
CA PRO A 95 -4.84 -17.51 7.19
C PRO A 95 -4.28 -18.41 6.08
#